data_AF-A0A967UKQ0-F1
#
_entry.id   AF-A0A967UKQ0-F1
#
_cell.length_a   1.000
_cell.length_b   1.000
_cell.length_c   1.000
_cell.angle_alpha   90.00
_cell.angle_beta   90.00
_cell.angle_gamma   90.00
#
_symmetry.space_group_name_H-M   'P 1'
#
loop_
_entity.id
_entity.type
_entity.pdbx_description
1 polymer ?
#
loop_
_entity_poly.entity_id
_entity_poly.type
_entity_poly.pdbx_seq_one_letter_code
_entity_poly.pdbx_strand_id
1 'polypeptide(L)'
;TFSGLHDIRIAEDGFLVVGRSGSGKSTLLDALAALLVPPQWLAFNAAAREGERGGRQDRNWASYVRGAWADQKDLDSGEIATRYLRKGTTWSALAVTFADGTDRVVTLAQLYWLRGAAAGNS
;
A
#
# COMPACT_ATOMS: atom_id res chain seq x y z
N THR A 1 -1.52 -6.78 3.37
CA THR A 1 -0.72 -6.19 2.26
C THR A 1 -0.54 -7.22 1.16
N PHE A 2 -0.19 -6.77 -0.04
CA PHE A 2 -0.18 -7.60 -1.25
C PHE A 2 1.22 -8.17 -1.56
N SER A 3 1.25 -9.38 -2.13
CA SER A 3 2.45 -10.05 -2.62
C SER A 3 2.17 -10.77 -3.94
N GLY A 4 3.12 -10.76 -4.86
CA GLY A 4 2.89 -11.25 -6.21
C GLY A 4 1.97 -10.32 -7.01
N LEU A 5 1.36 -10.87 -8.07
CA LEU A 5 0.42 -10.16 -8.92
C LEU A 5 -1.00 -10.26 -8.35
N HIS A 6 -1.65 -9.10 -8.19
CA HIS A 6 -3.08 -9.01 -7.95
C HIS A 6 -3.69 -8.20 -9.08
N ASP A 7 -4.66 -8.81 -9.77
CA ASP A 7 -5.45 -8.18 -10.81
C ASP A 7 -6.91 -8.18 -10.36
N ILE A 8 -7.55 -7.01 -10.46
CA ILE A 8 -8.93 -6.79 -10.01
C ILE A 8 -9.67 -6.12 -11.14
N ARG A 9 -10.63 -6.85 -11.72
CA ARG A 9 -11.55 -6.27 -12.69
C ARG A 9 -12.57 -5.39 -11.99
N ILE A 10 -12.69 -4.16 -12.46
CA ILE A 10 -13.68 -3.20 -12.00
C ILE A 10 -14.85 -3.23 -12.99
N ALA A 11 -16.06 -3.47 -12.48
CA ALA A 11 -17.28 -3.42 -13.29
C ALA A 11 -17.66 -1.96 -13.55
N GLU A 12 -18.18 -1.69 -14.75
CA GLU A 12 -18.58 -0.35 -15.19
C GLU A 12 -19.72 0.23 -14.34
N ASP A 13 -20.67 -0.63 -13.93
CA ASP A 13 -21.82 -0.27 -13.09
C ASP A 13 -21.43 0.03 -11.63
N GLY A 14 -20.16 -0.18 -11.28
CA GLY A 14 -19.62 0.00 -9.93
C GLY A 14 -19.24 -1.31 -9.25
N PHE A 15 -18.52 -1.19 -8.14
CA PHE A 15 -17.99 -2.33 -7.39
C PHE A 15 -17.96 -2.04 -5.89
N LEU A 16 -18.00 -3.10 -5.09
CA LEU A 16 -17.93 -3.03 -3.63
C LEU A 16 -16.76 -3.88 -3.12
N VAL A 17 -15.86 -3.28 -2.35
CA VAL A 17 -14.71 -3.97 -1.74
C VAL A 17 -15.07 -4.43 -0.33
N VAL A 18 -15.34 -5.73 -0.16
CA VAL A 18 -15.67 -6.37 1.13
C VAL A 18 -14.63 -7.40 1.55
N GLY A 19 -14.51 -7.61 2.87
CA GLY A 19 -13.55 -8.56 3.44
C GLY A 19 -13.34 -8.33 4.93
N ARG A 20 -12.81 -9.35 5.63
CA ARG A 20 -12.52 -9.30 7.08
C ARG A 20 -11.58 -8.16 7.47
N SER A 21 -11.52 -7.78 8.75
CA SER A 21 -10.46 -6.88 9.22
C SER A 21 -9.08 -7.45 8.89
N GLY A 22 -8.11 -6.60 8.52
CA GLY A 22 -6.76 -7.04 8.11
C GLY A 22 -6.63 -7.64 6.70
N SER A 23 -7.73 -7.82 5.95
CA SER A 23 -7.72 -8.42 4.59
C SER A 23 -7.01 -7.59 3.51
N GLY A 24 -6.62 -6.34 3.79
CA GLY A 24 -5.91 -5.49 2.83
C GLY A 24 -6.77 -4.49 2.05
N LYS A 25 -8.06 -4.33 2.40
CA LYS A 25 -8.95 -3.32 1.76
C LYS A 25 -8.36 -1.90 1.77
N SER A 26 -7.87 -1.43 2.92
CA SER A 26 -7.22 -0.12 3.01
C SER A 26 -5.95 -0.05 2.17
N THR A 27 -5.18 -1.15 2.09
CA THR A 27 -4.00 -1.21 1.21
C THR A 27 -4.38 -1.03 -0.26
N LEU A 28 -5.49 -1.61 -0.72
CA LEU A 28 -6.00 -1.43 -2.07
C LEU A 28 -6.39 0.03 -2.35
N LEU A 29 -7.13 0.65 -1.42
CA LEU A 29 -7.55 2.04 -1.55
C LEU A 29 -6.35 3.01 -1.53
N ASP A 30 -5.39 2.76 -0.64
CA ASP A 30 -4.14 3.51 -0.56
C ASP A 30 -3.31 3.39 -1.85
N ALA A 31 -3.28 2.22 -2.47
CA ALA A 31 -2.60 2.00 -3.75
C ALA A 31 -3.28 2.76 -4.91
N LEU A 32 -4.61 2.78 -4.95
CA LEU A 32 -5.35 3.56 -5.94
C LEU A 32 -5.11 5.07 -5.76
N ALA A 33 -5.13 5.54 -4.50
CA ALA A 33 -4.82 6.93 -4.18
C ALA A 33 -3.39 7.30 -4.59
N ALA A 34 -2.40 6.44 -4.35
CA ALA A 34 -1.02 6.67 -4.76
C ALA A 34 -0.85 6.84 -6.28
N LEU A 35 -1.70 6.17 -7.06
CA LEU A 35 -1.66 6.26 -8.52
C LEU A 35 -2.31 7.55 -9.03
N LEU A 36 -3.42 7.96 -8.44
CA LEU A 36 -4.30 9.02 -8.96
C LEU A 36 -4.08 10.40 -8.32
N VAL A 37 -3.54 10.44 -7.10
CA VAL A 37 -3.40 11.68 -6.33
C VAL A 37 -1.98 12.20 -6.45
N PRO A 38 -1.78 13.50 -6.80
CA PRO A 38 -0.46 14.11 -6.80
C PRO A 38 0.28 13.92 -5.46
N PRO A 39 1.59 13.63 -5.47
CA PRO A 39 2.33 13.26 -4.26
C PRO A 39 2.20 14.26 -3.10
N GLN A 40 2.09 15.56 -3.40
CA GLN A 40 1.95 16.61 -2.40
C GLN A 40 0.62 16.58 -1.63
N TRP A 41 -0.39 15.87 -2.15
CA TRP A 41 -1.72 15.74 -1.54
C TRP A 41 -2.01 14.31 -1.07
N LEU A 42 -1.04 13.39 -1.23
CA LEU A 42 -1.23 11.99 -0.91
C LEU A 42 -1.16 11.76 0.60
N ALA A 43 -2.29 11.36 1.19
CA ALA A 43 -2.39 10.95 2.58
C ALA A 43 -2.76 9.47 2.69
N PHE A 44 -1.78 8.65 3.03
CA PHE A 44 -2.00 7.23 3.28
C PHE A 44 -2.81 7.00 4.57
N ASN A 45 -3.75 6.07 4.49
CA ASN A 45 -4.55 5.58 5.61
C ASN A 45 -5.35 6.67 6.34
N ALA A 46 -5.86 7.66 5.60
CA ALA A 46 -6.60 8.79 6.16
C ALA A 46 -7.74 8.38 7.10
N ALA A 47 -8.45 7.29 6.80
CA ALA A 47 -9.57 6.78 7.62
C ALA A 47 -9.15 6.27 9.01
N ALA A 48 -7.90 5.82 9.20
CA ALA A 48 -7.41 5.42 10.53
C ALA A 48 -6.89 6.61 11.36
N ARG A 49 -6.62 7.76 10.72
CA ARG A 49 -6.07 8.94 11.40
C ARG A 49 -7.10 9.73 12.22
N GLU A 50 -8.39 9.59 11.91
CA GLU A 50 -9.46 10.36 12.58
C GLU A 50 -9.60 10.02 14.08
N GLY A 51 -9.08 8.88 14.53
CA GLY A 51 -9.12 8.44 15.93
C GLY A 51 -7.80 8.55 16.72
N GLU A 52 -6.65 8.72 16.06
CA GLU A 52 -5.33 8.68 16.72
C GLU A 52 -4.77 10.09 16.96
N ARG A 53 -5.11 10.69 18.11
CA ARG A 53 -4.41 11.88 18.62
C ARG A 53 -2.99 11.49 19.06
N GLY A 54 -2.04 11.53 18.12
CA GLY A 54 -0.60 11.41 18.40
C GLY A 54 0.14 10.23 17.75
N GLY A 55 -0.48 9.53 16.79
CA GLY A 55 0.12 8.35 16.13
C GLY A 55 1.29 8.70 15.21
N ARG A 56 2.45 8.11 15.50
CA ARG A 56 3.71 8.18 14.75
C ARG A 56 3.48 7.79 13.28
N GLN A 57 4.21 8.43 12.36
CA GLN A 57 4.08 8.27 10.91
C GLN A 57 4.61 6.90 10.43
N ASP A 58 3.98 5.79 10.81
CA ASP A 58 4.52 4.44 10.56
C ASP A 58 4.29 3.92 9.12
N ARG A 59 3.48 4.65 8.33
CA ARG A 59 3.19 4.28 6.93
C ARG A 59 3.59 5.39 5.97
N ASN A 60 4.76 5.22 5.37
CA ASN A 60 5.23 5.97 4.22
C ASN A 60 5.18 5.10 2.95
N TRP A 61 5.46 5.70 1.79
CA TRP A 61 5.46 5.01 0.50
C TRP A 61 6.37 3.75 0.49
N ALA A 62 7.51 3.81 1.18
CA ALA A 62 8.45 2.69 1.24
C ALA A 62 7.86 1.49 2.01
N SER A 63 7.04 1.75 3.04
CA SER A 63 6.30 0.70 3.75
C SER A 63 5.32 -0.04 2.84
N TYR A 64 4.67 0.64 1.89
CA TYR A 64 3.80 -0.01 0.90
C TYR A 64 4.61 -0.83 -0.12
N VAL A 65 5.68 -0.27 -0.67
CA VAL A 65 6.55 -0.99 -1.63
C VAL A 65 7.16 -2.23 -0.99
N ARG A 66 7.55 -2.18 0.29
CA ARG A 66 8.08 -3.34 1.01
C ARG A 66 6.99 -4.28 1.55
N GLY A 67 5.73 -3.85 1.56
CA GLY A 67 4.60 -4.61 2.06
C GLY A 67 4.63 -4.78 3.58
N ALA A 68 4.62 -3.68 4.34
CA ALA A 68 4.47 -3.70 5.80
C ALA A 68 3.17 -4.41 6.20
N TRP A 69 3.20 -5.29 7.21
CA TRP A 69 2.00 -6.07 7.56
C TRP A 69 1.75 -6.26 9.06
N ALA A 70 2.74 -6.05 9.92
CA ALA A 70 2.57 -6.10 11.38
C ALA A 70 3.70 -5.34 12.07
N ASP A 71 3.46 -4.83 13.27
CA ASP A 71 4.50 -4.38 14.17
C ASP A 71 4.77 -5.46 15.21
N GLN A 72 6.03 -5.81 15.42
CA GLN A 72 6.46 -6.72 16.46
C GLN A 72 7.09 -5.92 17.59
N LYS A 73 6.51 -6.04 18.79
CA LYS A 73 7.15 -5.58 20.02
C LYS A 73 8.10 -6.66 20.50
N ASP A 74 9.37 -6.30 20.62
CA ASP A 74 10.30 -7.09 21.40
C ASP A 74 10.00 -6.86 22.89
N LEU A 75 9.76 -7.95 23.61
CA LEU A 75 9.35 -7.92 25.01
C LEU A 75 10.52 -7.60 25.96
N ASP A 76 11.76 -7.84 25.51
CA ASP A 76 12.96 -7.63 26.32
C ASP A 76 13.53 -6.21 26.14
N SER A 77 13.54 -5.68 24.91
CA SER A 77 14.05 -4.33 24.61
C SER A 77 12.98 -3.24 24.59
N GLY A 78 11.69 -3.61 24.48
CA GLY A 78 10.59 -2.67 24.29
C GLY A 78 10.55 -2.02 22.90
N GLU A 79 11.46 -2.38 21.99
CA GLU A 79 11.48 -1.84 20.63
C GLU A 79 10.33 -2.38 19.77
N ILE A 80 9.79 -1.50 18.91
CA ILE A 80 8.76 -1.83 17.93
C ILE A 80 9.43 -1.96 16.57
N ALA A 81 9.44 -3.16 16.00
CA ALA A 81 9.98 -3.42 14.66
C ALA A 81 8.86 -3.76 13.67
N THR A 82 8.73 -2.97 12.60
CA THR A 82 7.76 -3.24 11.52
C THR A 82 8.21 -4.42 10.66
N ARG A 83 7.32 -5.39 10.45
CA ARG A 83 7.54 -6.54 9.57
C ARG A 83 7.13 -6.22 8.13
N TYR A 84 8.02 -6.55 7.21
CA TYR A 84 7.84 -6.37 5.77
C TYR A 84 7.81 -7.70 5.04
N LEU A 85 6.98 -7.79 3.99
CA LEU A 85 6.97 -8.94 3.07
C LEU A 85 8.26 -9.00 2.24
N ARG A 86 8.88 -7.85 1.95
CA ARG A 86 10.07 -7.72 1.09
C ARG A 86 11.21 -7.05 1.85
N LYS A 87 12.15 -7.86 2.34
CA LYS A 87 13.23 -7.45 3.25
C LYS A 87 14.47 -6.89 2.55
N GLY A 88 14.74 -7.25 1.30
CA GLY A 88 15.94 -6.83 0.55
C GLY A 88 15.69 -5.69 -0.42
N THR A 89 16.62 -5.52 -1.37
CA THR A 89 16.38 -4.72 -2.58
C THR A 89 15.19 -5.30 -3.33
N THR A 90 14.20 -4.46 -3.65
CA THR A 90 12.91 -4.91 -4.15
C THR A 90 12.26 -3.86 -5.03
N TRP A 91 11.24 -4.29 -5.76
CA TRP A 91 10.36 -3.39 -6.49
C TRP A 91 8.90 -3.71 -6.25
N SER A 92 8.03 -2.78 -6.60
CA SER A 92 6.59 -2.98 -6.72
C SER A 92 6.06 -2.06 -7.80
N ALA A 93 4.98 -2.46 -8.47
CA ALA A 93 4.32 -1.64 -9.47
C ALA A 93 2.83 -1.56 -9.18
N LEU A 94 2.24 -0.45 -9.60
CA LEU A 94 0.80 -0.22 -9.60
C LEU A 94 0.39 0.17 -11.03
N ALA A 95 -0.74 -0.35 -11.49
CA ALA A 95 -1.33 0.04 -12.76
C ALA A 95 -2.84 0.09 -12.65
N VAL A 96 -3.45 1.07 -13.33
CA VAL A 96 -4.90 1.13 -13.55
C VAL A 96 -5.13 1.41 -15.02
N THR A 97 -6.00 0.60 -15.62
CA THR A 97 -6.41 0.72 -17.01
C THR A 97 -7.81 1.29 -17.08
N PHE A 98 -7.96 2.36 -17.86
CA PHE A 98 -9.22 3.02 -18.18
C PHE A 98 -9.57 2.68 -19.62
N ALA A 99 -10.82 2.27 -19.86
CA ALA A 99 -11.38 2.13 -21.19
C ALA A 99 -12.61 3.04 -21.28
N ASP A 100 -12.83 3.68 -22.43
CA ASP A 100 -13.97 4.60 -22.63
C ASP A 100 -15.12 3.96 -23.42
N GLY A 101 -15.05 2.65 -23.70
CA GLY A 101 -16.04 1.93 -24.49
C GLY A 101 -15.96 2.19 -26.01
N THR A 102 -15.03 3.03 -26.48
CA THR A 102 -14.83 3.38 -27.89
C THR A 102 -13.49 2.85 -28.44
N ASP A 103 -13.06 1.68 -27.95
CA ASP A 103 -11.75 1.05 -28.19
C ASP A 103 -10.53 1.86 -27.72
N ARG A 104 -10.73 3.01 -27.06
CA ARG A 104 -9.62 3.75 -26.45
C ARG A 104 -9.36 3.22 -25.06
N VAL A 105 -8.10 2.89 -24.84
CA VAL A 105 -7.60 2.35 -23.57
C VAL A 105 -6.38 3.15 -23.14
N VAL A 106 -6.39 3.62 -21.90
CA VAL A 106 -5.28 4.34 -21.27
C VAL A 106 -4.89 3.59 -20.01
N THR A 107 -3.59 3.27 -19.87
CA THR A 107 -3.08 2.68 -18.63
C THR A 107 -2.16 3.67 -17.93
N LEU A 108 -2.48 4.00 -16.69
CA LEU A 108 -1.60 4.73 -15.79
C LEU A 108 -0.81 3.71 -14.98
N ALA A 109 0.52 3.84 -14.96
CA ALA A 109 1.39 2.92 -14.23
C ALA A 109 2.47 3.66 -13.44
N GLN A 110 2.81 3.15 -12.26
CA GLN A 110 3.92 3.60 -11.44
C GLN A 110 4.79 2.40 -11.03
N LEU A 111 6.10 2.53 -11.20
CA LEU A 111 7.10 1.54 -10.80
C LEU A 111 7.96 2.12 -9.67
N TYR A 112 8.07 1.37 -8.58
CA TYR A 112 8.91 1.73 -7.44
C TYR A 112 10.06 0.75 -7.30
N TRP A 113 11.28 1.27 -7.20
CA TRP A 113 12.49 0.50 -6.94
C TRP A 113 13.12 0.95 -5.63
N LEU A 114 13.29 0.02 -4.69
CA LEU A 114 13.91 0.24 -3.39
C LEU A 114 15.17 -0.59 -3.26
N ARG A 115 16.29 0.08 -2.99
CA ARG A 115 17.58 -0.57 -2.72
C ARG A 115 17.79 -0.74 -1.22
N GLY A 116 18.56 -1.76 -0.86
CA GLY A 116 19.00 -2.02 0.50
C GLY A 116 17.98 -2.80 1.32
N ALA A 117 18.42 -3.28 2.48
CA ALA A 117 17.57 -4.02 3.39
C ALA A 117 16.56 -3.07 4.07
N ALA A 118 15.35 -3.58 4.32
CA ALA A 118 14.49 -2.97 5.33
C ALA A 118 15.23 -3.11 6.66
N ALA A 119 15.50 -2.00 7.35
CA ALA A 119 16.07 -2.05 8.69
C ALA A 119 15.02 -2.68 9.63
N GLY A 120 15.04 -4.01 9.75
CA GLY A 120 14.71 -4.66 11.00
C GLY A 120 16.05 -4.88 11.67
N ASN A 121 16.31 -4.17 12.77
CA ASN A 121 17.51 -4.46 13.55
C ASN A 121 17.49 -5.96 13.89
N SER A 122 18.61 -6.60 13.59
CA SER A 122 18.92 -8.00 13.91
C SER A 122 18.92 -8.24 15.40
#